data_AF-A0A1K1VKU3-F1
#
_entry.id   AF-A0A1K1VKU3-F1
#
_cell.length_a   1.000
_cell.length_b   1.000
_cell.length_c   1.000
_cell.angle_alpha   90.00
_cell.angle_beta   90.00
_cell.angle_gamma   90.00
#
_symmetry.space_group_name_H-M   'P 1'
#
loop_
_entity.id
_entity.type
_entity.pdbx_description
1 polymer ?
#
loop_
_entity_poly.entity_id
_entity_poly.type
_entity_poly.pdbx_seq_one_letter_code
_entity_poly.pdbx_strand_id
1 'polypeptide(L)' 'MYVCICKGITEQQIRSSVAQGASTMRDLYRQLEVGSQCGKCVCTARQVLSSSQIECPSYDATAVA' A
#
# COMPACT_ATOMS: atom_id res chain seq x y z
N MET A 1 4.38 -8.26 7.12
CA MET A 1 3.49 -8.63 8.24
C MET A 1 2.03 -8.77 7.77
N TYR A 2 1.12 -9.36 8.56
CA TYR A 2 -0.33 -9.22 8.31
C TYR A 2 -0.80 -7.82 8.68
N VAL A 3 -1.47 -7.16 7.74
CA VAL A 3 -2.05 -5.82 7.93
C VAL A 3 -3.54 -5.92 8.22
N CYS A 4 -4.27 -6.81 7.54
CA CYS A 4 -5.70 -7.05 7.79
C CYS A 4 -5.94 -8.51 8.18
N ILE A 5 -6.29 -8.74 9.45
CA ILE A 5 -6.58 -10.09 9.96
C ILE A 5 -7.90 -10.63 9.40
N CYS A 6 -8.93 -9.79 9.35
CA CYS A 6 -10.26 -10.09 8.81
C CYS A 6 -10.24 -10.73 7.41
N LYS A 7 -9.31 -10.27 6.56
CA LYS A 7 -9.20 -10.68 5.16
C LYS A 7 -7.90 -11.43 4.84
N GLY A 8 -7.07 -11.69 5.85
CA GLY A 8 -5.77 -12.34 5.67
C GLY A 8 -4.82 -11.56 4.75
N ILE A 9 -4.89 -10.22 4.71
CA ILE A 9 -4.08 -9.40 3.81
C ILE A 9 -2.76 -9.03 4.48
N THR A 10 -1.67 -9.29 3.77
CA THR A 10 -0.29 -8.97 4.18
C THR A 10 0.19 -7.66 3.58
N GLU A 11 1.21 -7.09 4.20
CA GLU A 11 1.91 -5.91 3.71
C GLU A 11 2.45 -6.11 2.28
N GLN A 12 3.01 -7.29 1.98
CA GLN A 12 3.55 -7.60 0.66
C GLN A 12 2.46 -7.59 -0.43
N GLN A 13 1.25 -8.05 -0.11
CA GLN A 13 0.11 -7.96 -1.03
C GLN A 13 -0.29 -6.51 -1.28
N ILE A 14 -0.27 -5.66 -0.25
CA ILE A 14 -0.53 -4.22 -0.41
C ILE A 14 0.53 -3.58 -1.31
N ARG A 15 1.82 -3.82 -1.05
CA ARG A 15 2.93 -3.33 -1.89
C ARG A 15 2.80 -3.81 -3.34
N SER A 16 2.40 -5.06 -3.54
CA SER A 16 2.17 -5.64 -4.87
C SER A 16 1.01 -4.96 -5.60
N SER A 17 -0.10 -4.65 -4.91
CA SER A 17 -1.20 -3.85 -5.46
C SER A 17 -0.73 -2.46 -5.88
N VAL A 18 0.12 -1.82 -5.07
CA VAL A 18 0.69 -0.50 -5.40
C VAL A 18 1.57 -0.58 -6.65
N ALA A 19 2.43 -1.60 -6.76
CA ALA A 19 3.23 -1.85 -7.96
C ALA A 19 2.37 -2.13 -9.21
N GLN A 20 1.15 -2.65 -9.03
CA GLN A 20 0.16 -2.83 -10.10
C GLN A 20 -0.69 -1.56 -10.37
N GLY A 21 -0.38 -0.44 -9.71
CA GLY A 21 -1.00 0.86 -9.97
C GLY A 21 -2.04 1.32 -8.93
N ALA A 22 -2.24 0.59 -7.83
CA ALA A 22 -3.08 1.09 -6.74
C ALA A 22 -2.45 2.34 -6.11
N SER A 23 -3.17 3.46 -6.12
CA SER A 23 -2.67 4.73 -5.60
C SER A 23 -3.48 5.25 -4.41
N THR A 24 -4.64 4.67 -4.14
CA THR A 24 -5.55 5.08 -3.07
C THR A 24 -6.01 3.91 -2.21
N MET A 25 -6.47 4.20 -0.99
CA MET A 25 -7.15 3.20 -0.15
C MET A 25 -8.40 2.62 -0.82
N ARG A 26 -9.06 3.37 -1.71
CA ARG A 26 -10.20 2.88 -2.48
C ARG A 26 -9.78 1.83 -3.49
N ASP A 27 -8.60 1.96 -4.09
CA ASP A 27 -8.05 0.94 -4.99
C ASP A 27 -7.70 -0.32 -4.22
N LEU A 28 -7.04 -0.19 -3.08
CA LEU A 28 -6.75 -1.34 -2.20
C LEU A 28 -8.03 -2.02 -1.71
N TYR A 29 -9.07 -1.26 -1.39
CA TYR A 29 -10.38 -1.82 -1.03
C TYR A 29 -10.96 -2.64 -2.19
N ARG A 30 -10.92 -2.10 -3.42
CA ARG A 30 -11.47 -2.78 -4.60
C ARG A 30 -10.69 -4.04 -4.97
N GLN A 31 -9.37 -4.04 -4.78
CA GLN A 31 -8.50 -5.14 -5.19
C GLN A 31 -8.32 -6.21 -4.11
N LEU A 32 -8.23 -5.82 -2.83
CA LEU A 32 -7.84 -6.70 -1.73
C LEU A 32 -8.90 -6.79 -0.62
N GLU A 33 -10.03 -6.08 -0.76
CA GLU A 33 -11.07 -5.94 0.28
C GLU A 33 -10.53 -5.43 1.63
N VAL A 34 -9.38 -4.76 1.64
CA VAL A 34 -8.74 -4.30 2.87
C VAL A 34 -9.65 -3.27 3.57
N GLY A 35 -9.89 -3.47 4.87
CA GLY A 35 -10.74 -2.58 5.67
C GLY A 35 -12.25 -2.75 5.47
N SER A 36 -12.71 -3.71 4.66
CA SER A 36 -14.15 -3.93 4.39
C SER A 36 -14.96 -4.60 5.51
N GLN A 37 -14.30 -5.08 6.57
CA GLN A 37 -14.97 -5.68 7.74
C GLN A 37 -14.91 -4.76 8.96
N CYS A 38 -13.93 -4.96 9.87
CA CYS A 38 -13.88 -4.19 11.12
C CYS A 38 -13.17 -2.83 11.03
N GLY A 39 -12.55 -2.51 9.90
CA GLY A 39 -11.85 -1.23 9.66
C GLY A 39 -10.56 -0.98 10.45
N LYS A 40 -10.19 -1.82 11.44
CA LYS A 40 -9.03 -1.58 12.32
C LYS A 40 -7.69 -1.47 11.59
N CYS A 41 -7.57 -2.12 10.42
CA CYS A 41 -6.36 -2.10 9.61
C CYS A 41 -6.19 -0.84 8.75
N VAL A 42 -7.20 0.03 8.64
CA VAL A 42 -7.23 1.12 7.65
C VAL A 42 -6.06 2.09 7.83
N CYS A 43 -5.73 2.47 9.06
CA CYS A 43 -4.60 3.36 9.34
C CYS A 43 -3.27 2.73 8.93
N THR A 44 -3.03 1.47 9.30
CA THR A 44 -1.81 0.73 8.95
C THR A 44 -1.70 0.49 7.44
N ALA A 45 -2.78 0.09 6.78
CA ALA A 45 -2.81 -0.09 5.33
C ALA A 45 -2.51 1.22 4.58
N ARG A 46 -3.02 2.36 5.07
CA ARG A 46 -2.70 3.69 4.52
C ARG A 46 -1.23 4.04 4.69
N GLN A 47 -0.63 3.73 5.84
CA GLN A 47 0.81 3.92 6.06
C GLN A 47 1.63 3.11 5.05
N VAL A 48 1.32 1.82 4.88
CA VAL A 48 2.01 0.95 3.90
C VAL A 48 1.87 1.53 2.48
N LEU A 49 0.66 1.95 2.09
CA LEU A 49 0.42 2.59 0.79
C LEU A 49 1.29 3.83 0.60
N SER A 50 1.32 4.75 1.58
CA SER A 50 2.14 5.96 1.49
C SER A 50 3.64 5.64 1.44
N SER A 51 4.12 4.72 2.27
CA SER A 51 5.54 4.34 2.27
C SER A 51 5.96 3.70 0.94
N SER A 52 5.09 2.89 0.33
CA SER A 52 5.35 2.27 -0.97
C SER A 52 5.41 3.27 -2.13
N GLN A 53 4.76 4.43 -1.99
CA GLN A 53 4.81 5.52 -2.97
C GLN A 53 6.03 6.44 -2.80
N ILE A 54 6.60 6.45 -1.58
CA ILE A 54 7.77 7.26 -1.24
C ILE A 54 9.08 6.49 -1.50
N GLU A 55 9.03 5.16 -1.70
CA GLU A 55 10.14 4.35 -2.22
C GLU A 55 10.44 4.71 -3.70
N CYS A 56 10.90 5.94 -3.96
CA CYS A 56 11.67 6.30 -5.15
C CYS A 56 13.02 5.57 -5.07
N PRO A 57 13.49 4.93 -6.15
CA PRO A 57 14.84 4.39 -6.19
C PRO A 57 15.83 5.57 -6.22
N SER A 58 16.55 5.72 -5.11
CA SER A 58 17.89 6.32 -4.97
C SER A 58 18.16 7.72 -5.53
N TYR A 59 18.80 8.53 -4.70
CA TYR A 59 19.76 9.53 -5.17
C TYR A 59 20.73 8.85 -6.17
N ASP A 60 20.66 9.25 -7.44
CA ASP A 60 21.77 9.55 -8.37
C ASP A 60 21.28 9.50 -9.82
N ALA A 61 20.97 10.67 -10.37
CA ALA A 61 21.32 11.06 -11.74
C ALA A 61 21.00 12.56 -11.95
N THR A 62 22.06 13.37 -11.87
CA THR A 62 22.28 14.68 -12.49
C THR A 62 21.24 15.09 -13.55
N ALA A 63 20.28 15.93 -13.17
CA ALA A 63 19.49 16.77 -14.09
C ALA A 63 19.03 18.07 -13.39
N VAL A 64 19.98 18.74 -12.73
CA VAL A 64 19.99 20.20 -12.60
C VAL A 64 21.35 20.64 -13.13
N ALA A 65 21.39 20.90 -14.42
CA ALA A 65 22.34 21.76 -15.12
C ALA A 65 21.71 22.10 -16.47
#